data_AF-A0A2R7YVW3-F1
#
_entry.id   AF-A0A2R7YVW3-F1
#
_cell.length_a   1.000
_cell.length_b   1.000
_cell.length_c   1.000
_cell.angle_alpha   90.00
_cell.angle_beta   90.00
_cell.angle_gamma   90.00
#
_symmetry.space_group_name_H-M   'P 1'
#
loop_
_entity.id
_entity.type
_entity.pdbx_description
1 polymer ?
#
loop_
_entity_poly.entity_id
_entity_poly.type
_entity_poly.pdbx_seq_one_letter_code
_entity_poly.pdbx_strand_id
1 'polypeptide(L)'
;MPLAGTRDAFYLGGDPVTRLPWELVETATWDRDEEVFRIGLVAAWGEEKVVHAVPLAEPGRLLELVRERVTASIVLQRHVPVAGRRGVRVIGRRPPRGTGEIAWFFEYDEGVDPDDPDVREASEAALAAARADVGL
;
A
#
# COMPACT_ATOMS: atom_id res chain seq x y z
N MET A 1 -15.40 17.49 0.65
CA MET A 1 -15.35 16.44 -0.39
C MET A 1 -15.80 15.13 0.25
N PRO A 2 -16.85 14.42 -0.23
CA PRO A 2 -17.34 13.23 0.44
C PRO A 2 -16.35 12.07 0.33
N LEU A 3 -16.33 11.19 1.33
CA LEU A 3 -15.48 10.01 1.40
C LEU A 3 -16.35 8.77 1.54
N ALA A 4 -16.03 7.69 0.83
CA ALA A 4 -16.73 6.42 0.98
C ALA A 4 -15.79 5.23 0.78
N GLY A 5 -15.91 4.21 1.63
CA GLY A 5 -15.25 2.93 1.42
C GLY A 5 -16.27 1.84 1.13
N THR A 6 -16.00 1.01 0.13
CA THR A 6 -16.83 -0.17 -0.18
C THR A 6 -16.00 -1.44 0.01
N ARG A 7 -16.59 -2.60 -0.32
CA ARG A 7 -15.82 -3.83 -0.43
C ARG A 7 -14.71 -3.73 -1.49
N ASP A 8 -14.91 -2.94 -2.55
CA ASP A 8 -14.12 -3.01 -3.77
C ASP A 8 -13.06 -1.92 -3.91
N ALA A 9 -13.25 -0.76 -3.27
CA ALA A 9 -12.31 0.36 -3.28
C ALA A 9 -12.69 1.42 -2.24
N PHE A 10 -11.76 2.35 -2.01
CA PHE A 10 -12.03 3.64 -1.41
C PHE A 10 -12.36 4.68 -2.50
N TYR A 11 -13.20 5.65 -2.19
CA TYR A 11 -13.65 6.66 -3.12
C TYR A 11 -13.51 8.04 -2.50
N LEU A 12 -12.82 8.92 -3.23
CA LEU A 12 -12.82 10.36 -2.99
C LEU A 12 -13.87 10.97 -3.90
N GLY A 13 -14.87 11.63 -3.31
CA GLY A 13 -15.86 12.37 -4.07
C GLY A 13 -15.22 13.52 -4.85
N GLY A 14 -15.95 14.06 -5.81
CA GLY A 14 -15.42 15.06 -6.74
C GLY A 14 -16.08 14.88 -8.09
N ASP A 15 -15.68 15.71 -9.06
CA ASP A 15 -16.04 15.54 -10.46
C ASP A 15 -14.76 15.62 -11.32
N PRO A 16 -14.20 14.47 -11.76
CA PRO A 16 -14.72 13.11 -11.55
C PRO A 16 -14.48 12.57 -10.12
N VAL A 17 -15.19 11.50 -9.76
CA VAL A 17 -14.94 10.71 -8.55
C VAL A 17 -13.63 9.92 -8.72
N THR A 18 -12.73 10.03 -7.75
CA THR A 18 -11.47 9.25 -7.75
C THR A 18 -11.68 7.93 -7.04
N ARG A 19 -11.46 6.83 -7.75
CA ARG A 19 -11.48 5.46 -7.21
C ARG A 19 -10.06 5.03 -6.82
N LEU A 20 -9.88 4.62 -5.57
CA LEU A 20 -8.63 4.11 -5.01
C LEU A 20 -8.79 2.61 -4.69
N PRO A 21 -8.23 1.70 -5.51
CA PRO A 21 -8.26 0.26 -5.23
C PRO A 21 -7.55 -0.07 -3.92
N TRP A 22 -8.08 -1.01 -3.13
CA TRP A 22 -7.54 -1.33 -1.81
C TRP A 22 -6.10 -1.84 -1.85
N GLU A 23 -5.76 -2.61 -2.89
CA GLU A 23 -4.42 -3.10 -3.15
C GLU A 23 -3.39 -1.98 -3.39
N LEU A 24 -3.84 -0.78 -3.78
CA LEU A 24 -2.99 0.39 -3.97
C LEU A 24 -2.95 1.33 -2.75
N VAL A 25 -3.81 1.12 -1.76
CA VAL A 25 -3.84 1.96 -0.55
C VAL A 25 -2.77 1.46 0.42
N GLU A 26 -1.81 2.32 0.79
CA GLU A 26 -0.78 2.00 1.77
C GLU A 26 -1.28 2.20 3.20
N THR A 27 -1.80 3.40 3.48
CA THR A 27 -2.17 3.81 4.82
C THR A 27 -3.24 4.89 4.80
N ALA A 28 -3.96 5.04 5.90
CA ALA A 28 -4.78 6.22 6.15
C ALA A 28 -4.57 6.71 7.57
N THR A 29 -4.56 8.03 7.72
CA THR A 29 -4.44 8.72 9.00
C THR A 29 -5.49 9.82 9.10
N TRP A 30 -5.78 10.24 10.31
CA TRP A 30 -6.60 11.42 10.56
C TRP A 30 -5.94 12.25 11.64
N ASP A 31 -5.77 13.54 11.35
CA ASP A 31 -5.26 14.52 12.28
C ASP A 31 -6.44 15.20 12.98
N ARG A 32 -6.46 15.15 14.31
CA ARG A 32 -7.53 15.73 15.13
C ARG A 32 -7.47 17.24 15.16
N ASP A 33 -6.28 17.81 15.25
CA ASP A 33 -6.11 19.25 15.45
C ASP A 33 -6.35 19.99 14.13
N GLU A 34 -5.99 19.37 13.01
CA GLU A 34 -6.24 19.91 11.67
C GLU A 34 -7.61 19.51 11.09
N GLU A 35 -8.28 18.51 11.67
CA GLU A 35 -9.47 17.86 11.10
C GLU A 35 -9.24 17.38 9.65
N VAL A 36 -8.07 16.80 9.39
CA VAL A 36 -7.66 16.35 8.05
C VAL A 36 -7.47 14.84 8.00
N PHE A 37 -8.22 14.18 7.12
CA PHE A 37 -8.01 12.80 6.73
C PHE A 37 -6.98 12.72 5.60
N ARG A 38 -6.00 11.82 5.73
CA ARG A 38 -5.00 11.55 4.70
C ARG A 38 -5.06 10.08 4.31
N ILE A 39 -5.05 9.80 3.00
CA ILE A 39 -4.91 8.45 2.46
C ILE A 39 -3.73 8.41 1.49
N GLY A 40 -2.76 7.58 1.82
CA GLY A 40 -1.54 7.38 1.04
C GLY A 40 -1.66 6.17 0.15
N LEU A 41 -1.16 6.29 -1.07
CA LEU A 41 -1.02 5.18 -2.01
C LEU A 41 0.39 4.60 -1.94
N VAL A 42 0.48 3.32 -2.26
CA VAL A 42 1.76 2.66 -2.52
C VAL A 42 2.46 3.38 -3.68
N ALA A 43 3.77 3.58 -3.53
CA ALA A 43 4.64 4.12 -4.58
C ALA A 43 5.89 3.25 -4.65
N ALA A 44 6.52 3.17 -5.81
CA ALA A 44 7.85 2.58 -5.87
C ALA A 44 8.84 3.47 -5.09
N TRP A 45 9.95 2.89 -4.64
CA TRP A 45 10.98 3.72 -4.03
C TRP A 45 11.54 4.74 -5.02
N GLY A 46 11.81 5.95 -4.53
CA GLY A 46 12.26 7.07 -5.35
C GLY A 46 11.11 7.79 -6.07
N GLU A 47 9.91 7.19 -6.10
CA GLU A 47 8.70 7.88 -6.54
C GLU A 47 8.07 8.65 -5.37
N GLU A 48 7.48 9.79 -5.72
CA GLU A 48 6.73 10.58 -4.76
C GLU A 48 5.46 9.81 -4.34
N LYS A 49 5.28 9.63 -3.04
CA LYS A 49 4.07 9.03 -2.51
C LYS A 49 2.88 9.94 -2.78
N VAL A 50 1.90 9.43 -3.52
CA VAL A 50 0.64 10.11 -3.71
C VAL A 50 -0.16 10.04 -2.41
N VAL A 51 -0.40 11.20 -1.79
CA VAL A 51 -1.23 11.34 -0.60
C VAL A 51 -2.38 12.28 -0.90
N HIS A 52 -3.61 11.81 -0.68
CA HIS A 52 -4.79 12.65 -0.76
C HIS A 52 -5.16 13.15 0.63
N ALA A 53 -5.27 14.47 0.79
CA ALA A 53 -5.68 15.12 2.03
C ALA A 53 -7.10 15.71 1.87
N VAL A 54 -7.97 15.45 2.85
CA VAL A 54 -9.39 15.80 2.78
C VAL A 54 -9.85 16.34 4.14
N PRO A 55 -10.48 17.53 4.19
CA PRO A 55 -11.12 18.00 5.41
C PRO A 55 -12.21 17.03 5.87
N LEU A 56 -12.14 16.61 7.12
CA LEU A 56 -13.04 15.65 7.74
C LEU A 56 -13.11 15.92 9.24
N ALA A 57 -14.23 16.48 9.72
CA ALA A 57 -14.40 16.84 11.12
C ALA A 57 -14.32 15.63 12.07
N GLU A 58 -14.90 14.48 11.67
CA GLU A 58 -14.81 13.25 12.45
C GLU A 58 -14.64 12.04 11.52
N PRO A 59 -13.68 11.13 11.79
CA PRO A 59 -13.43 9.99 10.92
C PRO A 59 -14.42 8.83 11.14
N GLY A 60 -15.14 8.80 12.27
CA GLY A 60 -15.96 7.65 12.66
C GLY A 60 -15.17 6.34 12.54
N ARG A 61 -15.73 5.36 11.83
CA ARG A 61 -15.08 4.06 11.56
C ARG A 61 -14.26 4.01 10.26
N LEU A 62 -14.00 5.15 9.61
CA LEU A 62 -13.35 5.16 8.31
C LEU A 62 -11.93 4.58 8.36
N LEU A 63 -11.16 4.92 9.41
CA LEU A 63 -9.81 4.38 9.60
C LEU A 63 -9.82 2.87 9.87
N GLU A 64 -10.78 2.39 10.66
CA GLU A 64 -10.97 0.95 10.90
C GLU A 64 -11.26 0.23 9.58
N LEU A 65 -12.19 0.77 8.78
CA LEU A 65 -12.53 0.23 7.47
C LEU A 65 -11.31 0.18 6.54
N VAL A 66 -10.54 1.27 6.44
CA VAL A 66 -9.35 1.28 5.59
C VAL A 66 -8.34 0.23 6.06
N ARG A 67 -8.06 0.17 7.36
CA ARG A 67 -7.12 -0.82 7.92
C ARG A 67 -7.56 -2.26 7.64
N GLU A 68 -8.83 -2.57 7.87
CA GLU A 68 -9.40 -3.89 7.59
C GLU A 68 -9.26 -4.27 6.12
N ARG A 69 -9.59 -3.34 5.21
CA ARG A 69 -9.59 -3.59 3.77
C ARG A 69 -8.19 -3.71 3.18
N VAL A 70 -7.26 -2.84 3.61
CA VAL A 70 -5.84 -2.94 3.22
C VAL A 70 -5.25 -4.26 3.71
N THR A 71 -5.50 -4.63 4.97
CA THR A 71 -5.02 -5.90 5.53
C THR A 71 -5.59 -7.10 4.77
N ALA A 72 -6.89 -7.07 4.44
CA ALA A 72 -7.54 -8.13 3.67
C ALA A 72 -7.04 -8.24 2.23
N SER A 73 -6.38 -7.20 1.68
CA SER A 73 -5.79 -7.25 0.35
C SER A 73 -4.48 -8.02 0.30
N ILE A 74 -3.76 -8.14 1.43
CA ILE A 74 -2.43 -8.75 1.47
C ILE A 74 -2.55 -10.26 1.36
N VAL A 75 -1.91 -10.83 0.33
CA VAL A 75 -1.81 -12.29 0.13
C VAL A 75 -0.46 -12.85 0.56
N LEU A 76 0.59 -12.03 0.48
CA LEU A 76 1.93 -12.38 0.92
C LEU A 76 2.66 -11.14 1.40
N GLN A 77 3.43 -11.30 2.47
CA GLN A 77 4.38 -10.30 2.93
C GLN A 77 5.63 -11.01 3.41
N ARG A 78 6.79 -10.69 2.81
CA ARG A 78 8.09 -11.28 3.16
C ARG A 78 9.14 -10.21 3.28
N HIS A 79 9.88 -10.22 4.38
CA HIS A 79 11.07 -9.40 4.54
C HIS A 79 12.31 -10.23 4.24
N VAL A 80 13.24 -9.65 3.47
CA VAL A 80 14.52 -10.25 3.10
C VAL A 80 15.63 -9.28 3.50
N PRO A 81 16.57 -9.69 4.37
CA PRO A 81 17.70 -8.85 4.75
C PRO A 81 18.65 -8.65 3.57
N VAL A 82 19.19 -7.44 3.43
CA VAL A 82 20.18 -7.11 2.39
C VAL A 82 21.46 -6.53 3.00
N ALA A 83 21.33 -5.64 3.99
CA ALA A 83 22.46 -5.00 4.65
C ALA A 83 22.38 -5.19 6.18
N GLY A 84 23.00 -6.26 6.69
CA GLY A 84 22.90 -6.63 8.10
C GLY A 84 21.47 -7.05 8.47
N ARG A 85 20.81 -6.27 9.34
CA ARG A 85 19.40 -6.52 9.72
C ARG A 85 18.38 -5.74 8.87
N ARG A 86 18.84 -4.78 8.07
CA ARG A 86 17.98 -3.97 7.21
C ARG A 86 17.79 -4.67 5.88
N GLY A 87 16.63 -4.50 5.28
CA GLY A 87 16.30 -5.19 4.04
C GLY A 87 15.12 -4.62 3.30
N VAL A 88 14.57 -5.47 2.45
CA VAL A 88 13.43 -5.18 1.60
C VAL A 88 12.25 -6.06 2.02
N ARG A 89 11.05 -5.51 1.98
CA ARG A 89 9.81 -6.23 2.18
C ARG A 89 9.07 -6.30 0.85
N VAL A 90 8.86 -7.52 0.38
CA VAL A 90 8.03 -7.82 -0.79
C VAL A 90 6.61 -8.07 -0.31
N ILE A 91 5.65 -7.33 -0.87
CA ILE A 91 4.25 -7.41 -0.50
C ILE A 91 3.45 -7.72 -1.76
N GLY A 92 2.77 -8.86 -1.75
CA GLY A 92 1.77 -9.21 -2.75
C GLY A 92 0.38 -8.84 -2.25
N ARG A 93 -0.36 -8.06 -3.04
CA ARG A 93 -1.74 -7.66 -2.74
C ARG A 93 -2.67 -8.04 -3.87
N ARG A 94 -3.87 -8.51 -3.54
CA ARG A 94 -4.89 -8.93 -4.49
C ARG A 94 -6.16 -8.08 -4.33
N PRO A 95 -6.80 -7.69 -5.46
CA PRO A 95 -8.11 -7.08 -5.41
C PRO A 95 -9.14 -7.98 -4.69
N PRO A 96 -10.11 -7.41 -3.95
CA PRO A 96 -11.09 -8.15 -3.15
C PRO A 96 -12.12 -8.97 -3.97
N ARG A 97 -12.09 -8.86 -5.31
CA ARG A 97 -12.93 -9.62 -6.24
C ARG A 97 -12.13 -10.09 -7.46
N GLY A 98 -12.51 -11.27 -7.97
CA GLY A 98 -12.04 -11.83 -9.23
C GLY A 98 -10.75 -12.64 -9.14
N THR A 99 -10.27 -13.12 -10.30
CA THR A 99 -8.93 -13.67 -10.50
C THR A 99 -7.91 -12.55 -10.78
N GLY A 100 -8.12 -11.38 -10.18
CA GLY A 100 -7.28 -10.21 -10.40
C GLY A 100 -5.81 -10.54 -10.12
N GLU A 101 -4.92 -10.02 -10.96
CA GLU A 101 -3.48 -10.22 -10.80
C GLU A 101 -3.02 -9.71 -9.44
N ILE A 102 -2.02 -10.39 -8.87
CA ILE A 102 -1.38 -9.91 -7.64
C ILE A 102 -0.52 -8.71 -8.03
N ALA A 103 -0.82 -7.57 -7.43
CA ALA A 103 0.06 -6.41 -7.47
C ALA A 103 1.20 -6.61 -6.46
N TRP A 104 2.42 -6.29 -6.88
CA TRP A 104 3.64 -6.51 -6.10
C TRP A 104 4.28 -5.17 -5.76
N PHE A 105 4.65 -5.01 -4.50
CA PHE A 105 5.26 -3.79 -3.97
C PHE A 105 6.51 -4.12 -3.17
N PHE A 106 7.44 -3.17 -3.16
CA PHE A 106 8.64 -3.22 -2.34
C PHE A 106 8.59 -2.08 -1.31
N GLU A 107 8.82 -2.41 -0.05
CA GLU A 107 9.10 -1.44 1.01
C GLU A 107 10.54 -1.67 1.48
N TYR A 108 11.36 -0.63 1.46
CA TYR A 108 12.75 -0.70 1.92
C TYR A 108 12.85 -0.14 3.33
N ASP A 109 13.62 -0.81 4.19
CA ASP A 109 13.92 -0.29 5.52
C ASP A 109 14.74 1.00 5.41
N GLU A 110 14.65 1.85 6.43
CA GLU A 110 15.37 3.11 6.48
C GLU A 110 16.90 2.92 6.28
N GLY A 111 17.44 3.65 5.29
CA GLY A 111 18.85 3.59 4.93
C GLY A 111 19.27 2.36 4.12
N VAL A 112 18.32 1.62 3.54
CA VAL A 112 18.56 0.70 2.42
C VAL A 112 18.37 1.48 1.13
N ASP A 113 19.40 1.50 0.28
CA ASP A 113 19.37 2.17 -1.02
C ASP A 113 18.99 1.16 -2.12
N PRO A 114 17.82 1.28 -2.77
CA PRO A 114 17.43 0.35 -3.83
C PRO A 114 17.97 0.67 -5.20
N ASP A 115 18.74 1.75 -5.36
CA ASP A 115 19.59 1.92 -6.54
C ASP A 115 20.90 1.14 -6.40
N ASP A 116 21.23 0.64 -5.20
CA ASP A 116 22.34 -0.27 -4.96
C ASP A 116 22.12 -1.60 -5.72
N PRO A 117 23.07 -2.04 -6.57
CA PRO A 117 22.97 -3.30 -7.31
C PRO A 117 22.67 -4.52 -6.43
N ASP A 118 23.24 -4.61 -5.23
CA ASP A 118 23.05 -5.75 -4.33
C ASP A 118 21.61 -5.77 -3.77
N VAL A 119 21.04 -4.59 -3.52
CA VAL A 119 19.63 -4.44 -3.09
C VAL A 119 18.67 -4.77 -4.21
N ARG A 120 18.99 -4.39 -5.45
CA ARG A 120 18.18 -4.74 -6.62
C ARG A 120 18.16 -6.25 -6.85
N GLU A 121 19.31 -6.90 -6.82
CA GLU A 121 19.42 -8.35 -6.98
C GLU A 121 18.63 -9.08 -5.89
N ALA A 122 18.80 -8.68 -4.62
CA ALA A 122 18.06 -9.26 -3.51
C ALA A 122 16.54 -9.06 -3.64
N SER A 123 16.10 -7.89 -4.13
CA SER A 123 14.68 -7.57 -4.34
C SER A 123 14.07 -8.40 -5.46
N GLU A 124 14.78 -8.57 -6.58
CA GLU A 124 14.36 -9.41 -7.71
C GLU A 124 14.25 -10.89 -7.29
N ALA A 125 15.25 -11.40 -6.56
CA ALA A 125 15.23 -12.75 -6.02
C ALA A 125 14.08 -12.96 -5.02
N ALA A 126 13.85 -11.98 -4.14
CA ALA A 126 12.75 -12.01 -3.17
C ALA A 126 11.39 -12.01 -3.87
N LEU A 127 11.22 -11.22 -4.94
CA LEU A 127 10.01 -11.18 -5.75
C LEU A 127 9.77 -12.50 -6.47
N ALA A 128 10.80 -13.09 -7.08
CA ALA A 128 10.68 -14.39 -7.76
C ALA A 128 10.25 -15.49 -6.78
N ALA A 129 10.88 -15.55 -5.60
CA ALA A 129 10.50 -16.49 -4.56
C ALA A 129 9.05 -16.27 -4.05
N ALA A 130 8.66 -15.01 -3.87
CA ALA A 130 7.32 -14.66 -3.43
C ALA A 130 6.23 -15.05 -4.46
N ARG A 131 6.51 -14.90 -5.75
CA ARG A 131 5.60 -15.34 -6.84
C ARG A 131 5.42 -16.85 -6.84
N ALA A 132 6.51 -17.60 -6.71
CA ALA A 132 6.47 -19.06 -6.65
C ALA A 132 5.58 -19.57 -5.49
N ASP A 133 5.63 -18.93 -4.31
CA ASP A 133 4.84 -19.33 -3.15
C ASP A 133 3.33 -19.15 -3.32
N VAL A 134 2.92 -18.17 -4.12
CA VAL A 134 1.49 -17.92 -4.42
C VAL A 134 1.03 -18.60 -5.71
N GLY A 135 1.89 -19.45 -6.31
CA GLY A 135 1.59 -20.21 -7.52
C GLY A 135 1.63 -19.39 -8.82
N LEU A 136 2.44 -18.33 -8.87
CA LEU A 136 2.69 -17.49 -10.04
C LEU A 136 4.09 -17.74 -10.63
#